data_AF-A0A2V6CJS4-F1
#
_entry.id   AF-A0A2V6CJS4-F1
#
_cell.length_a   1.000
_cell.length_b   1.000
_cell.length_c   1.000
_cell.angle_alpha   90.00
_cell.angle_beta   90.00
_cell.angle_gamma   90.00
#
_symmetry.space_group_name_H-M   'P 1'
#
loop_
_entity.id
_entity.type
_entity.pdbx_description
1 polymer ?
#
loop_
_entity_poly.entity_id
_entity_poly.type
_entity_poly.pdbx_seq_one_letter_code
_entity_poly.pdbx_strand_id
1 'polypeptide(L)'
;MLKFRFGGKTGRSYTLKESTQLMVVRTANRMPLTSDDVFAKAPLSRSARAAVGEFDLFASFDEAGVEVLRASRRHAAKSLRDRTQAILKKEREIEFAGRVLIDSRSGAPIFY
;
A
#
# COMPACT_ATOMS: atom_id res chain seq x y z
N MET A 1 -9.13 10.34 -10.82
CA MET A 1 -8.08 11.37 -10.86
C MET A 1 -8.48 12.45 -9.87
N LEU A 2 -7.60 12.84 -8.97
CA LEU A 2 -7.86 13.85 -7.94
C LEU A 2 -6.94 15.05 -8.19
N LYS A 3 -7.46 16.27 -8.11
CA LYS A 3 -6.67 17.49 -8.27
C LYS A 3 -6.80 18.35 -7.02
N PHE A 4 -5.68 18.80 -6.48
CA PHE A 4 -5.66 19.69 -5.32
C PHE A 4 -4.66 20.83 -5.52
N ARG A 5 -4.80 21.87 -4.70
CA ARG A 5 -3.93 23.05 -4.73
C ARG A 5 -3.24 23.21 -3.38
N PHE A 6 -1.92 23.30 -3.41
CA PHE A 6 -1.09 23.50 -2.23
C PHE A 6 -0.54 24.93 -2.23
N GLY A 7 -0.69 25.65 -1.11
CA GLY A 7 -0.30 27.06 -0.99
C GLY A 7 -1.42 28.08 -1.28
N GLY A 8 -2.69 27.72 -1.10
CA GLY A 8 -3.82 28.66 -1.21
C GLY A 8 -4.17 29.09 -2.64
N LYS A 9 -4.76 30.28 -2.81
CA LYS A 9 -5.30 30.77 -4.10
C LYS A 9 -4.25 30.95 -5.20
N THR A 10 -3.01 31.25 -4.85
CA THR A 10 -1.86 31.36 -5.78
C THR A 10 -0.99 30.11 -5.79
N GLY A 11 -1.39 29.09 -5.04
CA GLY A 11 -0.64 27.85 -4.86
C GLY A 11 -0.49 27.00 -6.12
N ARG A 12 0.41 26.02 -6.04
CA ARG A 12 0.67 25.07 -7.13
C ARG A 12 -0.43 24.01 -7.18
N SER A 13 -0.83 23.63 -8.39
CA SER A 13 -1.78 22.54 -8.62
C SER A 13 -1.05 21.21 -8.76
N TYR A 14 -1.57 20.18 -8.10
CA TYR A 14 -1.07 18.81 -8.15
C TYR A 14 -2.19 17.90 -8.63
N THR A 15 -1.81 16.92 -9.45
CA THR A 15 -2.75 15.92 -9.99
C THR A 15 -2.30 14.55 -9.53
N LEU A 16 -3.20 13.88 -8.81
CA LEU A 16 -3.02 12.53 -8.32
C LEU A 16 -3.84 11.54 -9.15
N LYS A 17 -3.27 10.36 -9.37
CA LYS A 17 -3.97 9.21 -9.96
C LYS A 17 -3.82 8.00 -9.05
N GLU A 18 -4.80 7.10 -9.08
CA GLU A 18 -4.62 5.81 -8.42
C GLU A 18 -3.54 5.00 -9.14
N SER A 19 -2.59 4.46 -8.38
CA SER A 19 -1.61 3.51 -8.90
C SER A 19 -2.24 2.15 -9.09
N THR A 20 -2.07 1.54 -10.26
CA THR A 20 -2.53 0.18 -10.53
C THR A 20 -1.61 -0.90 -9.93
N GLN A 21 -0.42 -0.52 -9.45
CA GLN A 21 0.61 -1.46 -8.99
C GLN A 21 0.90 -1.36 -7.50
N LEU A 22 0.58 -0.23 -6.87
CA LEU A 22 0.86 0.01 -5.46
C LEU A 22 -0.38 -0.24 -4.60
N MET A 23 -0.15 -0.88 -3.45
CA MET A 23 -1.09 -1.06 -2.36
C MET A 23 -0.46 -0.51 -1.09
N VAL A 24 -1.25 0.11 -0.23
CA VAL A 24 -0.84 0.50 1.11
C VAL A 24 -1.54 -0.39 2.11
N VAL A 25 -0.82 -0.83 3.13
CA VAL A 25 -1.35 -1.67 4.19
C VAL A 25 -0.89 -1.11 5.52
N ARG A 26 -1.82 -1.01 6.47
CA ARG A 26 -1.56 -0.65 7.86
C ARG A 26 -1.94 -1.81 8.76
N THR A 27 -1.03 -2.21 9.62
CA THR A 27 -1.27 -3.28 10.60
C THR A 27 -1.76 -2.68 11.91
N ALA A 28 -2.74 -3.33 12.54
CA ALA A 28 -3.34 -2.88 13.80
C ALA A 28 -2.33 -2.90 14.97
N ASN A 29 -1.38 -3.83 14.92
CA ASN A 29 -0.34 -4.02 15.93
C ASN A 29 0.97 -3.29 15.61
N ARG A 30 1.01 -2.51 14.51
CA ARG A 30 2.20 -1.85 13.94
C ARG A 30 3.38 -2.77 13.60
N MET A 31 3.20 -4.09 13.62
CA MET A 31 4.24 -5.01 13.18
C MET A 31 4.34 -4.98 11.66
N PRO A 32 5.55 -5.14 11.10
CA PRO A 32 5.75 -5.14 9.66
C PRO A 32 5.08 -6.36 9.01
N LEU A 33 4.69 -6.20 7.75
CA LEU A 33 4.10 -7.28 6.95
C LEU A 33 5.17 -8.11 6.26
N THR A 34 6.23 -7.46 5.79
CA THR A 34 7.23 -8.07 4.89
C THR A 34 8.55 -8.44 5.56
N SER A 35 8.66 -8.34 6.89
CA SER A 35 9.87 -8.73 7.63
C SER A 35 10.26 -10.21 7.43
N ASP A 36 11.56 -10.44 7.26
CA ASP A 36 12.19 -11.76 7.17
C ASP A 36 12.21 -12.49 8.52
N ASP A 37 12.21 -11.74 9.63
CA ASP A 37 12.13 -12.32 10.97
C ASP A 37 10.70 -12.80 11.25
N VAL A 38 10.57 -14.13 11.41
CA VAL A 38 9.30 -14.82 11.65
C VAL A 38 8.58 -14.34 12.91
N PHE A 39 9.33 -13.90 13.92
CA PHE A 39 8.78 -13.44 15.19
C PHE A 39 8.49 -11.93 15.21
N ALA A 40 9.07 -11.18 14.28
CA ALA A 40 8.88 -9.73 14.17
C ALA A 40 8.03 -9.36 12.94
N LYS A 41 6.93 -10.10 12.68
CA LYS A 41 5.98 -9.78 11.61
C LYS A 41 4.53 -9.98 12.02
N ALA A 42 3.62 -9.21 11.41
CA ALA A 42 2.19 -9.30 11.70
C ALA A 42 1.66 -10.74 11.44
N PRO A 43 0.90 -11.32 12.40
CA PRO A 43 0.35 -12.66 12.22
C PRO A 43 -0.79 -12.62 11.20
N LEU A 44 -0.57 -13.24 10.05
CA LEU A 44 -1.54 -13.35 8.96
C LEU A 44 -1.86 -14.82 8.69
N SER A 45 -3.05 -15.08 8.14
CA SER A 45 -3.37 -16.39 7.58
C SER A 45 -2.40 -16.78 6.45
N ARG A 46 -2.32 -18.09 6.16
CA ARG A 46 -1.46 -18.61 5.09
C ARG A 46 -1.81 -18.03 3.71
N SER A 47 -3.10 -17.85 3.42
CA SER A 47 -3.56 -17.27 2.15
C SER A 47 -3.19 -15.80 2.03
N ALA A 48 -3.33 -15.03 3.11
CA ALA A 48 -2.88 -13.64 3.15
C ALA A 48 -1.36 -13.54 2.99
N ARG A 49 -0.58 -14.42 3.64
CA ARG A 49 0.88 -14.47 3.50
C ARG A 49 1.31 -14.75 2.06
N ALA A 50 0.67 -15.74 1.42
CA ALA A 50 0.92 -16.05 0.02
C ALA A 50 0.56 -14.87 -0.91
N ALA A 51 -0.55 -14.18 -0.64
CA ALA A 51 -0.97 -13.03 -1.43
C ALA A 51 -0.06 -11.81 -1.28
N VAL A 52 0.53 -11.60 -0.09
CA VAL A 52 1.55 -10.56 0.16
C VAL A 52 2.87 -10.92 -0.51
N GLY A 53 3.25 -12.20 -0.56
CA GLY A 53 4.48 -12.66 -1.21
C GLY A 53 4.54 -12.43 -2.74
N GLU A 54 3.45 -11.99 -3.36
CA GLU A 54 3.43 -11.55 -4.76
C GLU A 54 3.80 -10.06 -4.92
N PHE A 55 4.23 -9.40 -3.84
CA PHE A 55 4.59 -7.99 -3.80
C PHE A 55 5.97 -7.76 -3.20
N ASP A 56 6.66 -6.76 -3.72
CA ASP A 56 7.89 -6.22 -3.17
C ASP A 56 7.58 -5.05 -2.23
N LEU A 57 8.35 -4.92 -1.15
CA LEU A 57 8.30 -3.73 -0.30
C LEU A 57 8.79 -2.51 -1.10
N PHE A 58 7.94 -1.49 -1.19
CA PHE A 58 8.25 -0.22 -1.87
C PHE A 58 8.67 0.88 -0.89
N ALA A 59 8.00 0.96 0.26
CA ALA A 59 8.33 1.86 1.36
C ALA A 59 7.75 1.33 2.68
N SER A 60 8.42 1.61 3.79
CA SER A 60 7.91 1.34 5.15
C SER A 60 7.92 2.63 5.97
N PHE A 61 6.95 2.73 6.87
CA PHE A 61 6.82 3.78 7.87
C PHE A 61 6.50 3.10 9.20
N ASP A 62 7.54 2.67 9.90
CA ASP A 62 7.44 1.78 11.06
C ASP A 62 6.67 2.44 12.21
N GLU A 63 6.86 3.75 12.42
CA GLU A 63 6.14 4.52 13.46
C GLU A 63 4.63 4.54 13.22
N ALA A 64 4.20 4.44 11.95
CA ALA A 64 2.81 4.40 11.55
C ALA A 64 2.27 2.97 11.39
N GLY A 65 3.14 1.95 11.43
CA GLY A 65 2.76 0.57 11.08
C GLY A 65 2.28 0.43 9.65
N VAL A 66 2.82 1.24 8.73
CA VAL A 66 2.37 1.31 7.33
C VAL A 66 3.45 0.78 6.39
N GLU A 67 3.08 -0.17 5.54
CA GLU A 67 3.90 -0.62 4.42
C GLU A 67 3.21 -0.35 3.09
N VAL A 68 4.03 -0.02 2.10
CA VAL A 68 3.63 0.24 0.73
C VAL A 68 4.21 -0.86 -0.11
N LEU A 69 3.34 -1.62 -0.76
CA LEU A 69 3.69 -2.83 -1.48
C LEU A 69 3.50 -2.59 -2.98
N ARG A 70 4.47 -3.05 -3.78
CA ARG A 70 4.42 -3.00 -5.24
C ARG A 70 4.23 -4.40 -5.79
N ALA A 71 3.24 -4.59 -6.66
CA ALA A 71 3.05 -5.86 -7.34
C ALA A 71 4.33 -6.25 -8.12
N SER A 72 4.88 -7.44 -7.84
CA SER A 72 6.13 -7.93 -8.46
C SER A 72 5.99 -8.11 -9.97
N ARG A 73 4.77 -8.42 -10.43
CA ARG A 73 4.43 -8.58 -11.85
C ARG A 73 3.68 -7.35 -12.35
N ARG A 74 4.16 -6.77 -13.46
CA ARG A 74 3.49 -5.63 -14.12
C ARG A 74 2.21 -6.05 -14.84
N HIS A 75 2.21 -7.22 -15.49
CA HIS A 75 1.01 -7.77 -16.12
C HIS A 75 0.00 -8.19 -15.05
N ALA A 76 -1.26 -7.78 -15.23
CA ALA A 76 -2.35 -8.02 -14.27
C ALA A 76 -2.14 -7.44 -12.85
N ALA A 77 -1.21 -6.49 -12.67
CA ALA A 77 -0.91 -5.86 -11.38
C ALA A 77 -2.17 -5.32 -10.66
N LYS A 78 -3.09 -4.70 -11.41
CA LYS A 78 -4.36 -4.19 -10.87
C LYS A 78 -5.21 -5.32 -10.27
N SER A 79 -5.39 -6.41 -11.01
CA SER A 79 -6.20 -7.55 -10.55
C SER A 79 -5.52 -8.29 -9.40
N LEU A 80 -4.19 -8.38 -9.39
CA LEU A 80 -3.43 -8.91 -8.26
C LEU A 80 -3.64 -8.04 -7.01
N ARG A 81 -3.43 -6.73 -7.12
CA ARG A 81 -3.67 -5.73 -6.06
C ARG A 81 -5.07 -5.84 -5.49
N ASP A 82 -6.10 -5.82 -6.34
CA ASP A 82 -7.50 -5.82 -5.89
C ASP A 82 -7.88 -7.13 -5.18
N ARG A 83 -7.35 -8.28 -5.65
CA ARG A 83 -7.54 -9.57 -4.97
C ARG A 83 -6.82 -9.63 -3.63
N THR A 84 -5.55 -9.22 -3.56
CA THR A 84 -4.80 -9.20 -2.31
C THR A 84 -5.43 -8.24 -1.31
N GLN A 85 -5.89 -7.06 -1.74
CA GLN A 85 -6.64 -6.13 -0.91
C GLN A 85 -7.88 -6.80 -0.30
N ALA A 86 -8.66 -7.54 -1.09
CA ALA A 86 -9.87 -8.22 -0.61
C ALA A 86 -9.57 -9.36 0.39
N ILE A 87 -8.39 -10.00 0.28
CA ILE A 87 -7.92 -11.00 1.24
C ILE A 87 -7.51 -10.29 2.55
N LEU A 88 -6.66 -9.27 2.46
CA LEU A 88 -6.13 -8.57 3.64
C LEU A 88 -7.22 -7.88 4.47
N LYS A 89 -8.29 -7.38 3.84
CA LYS A 89 -9.44 -6.80 4.57
C LYS A 89 -10.17 -7.77 5.50
N LYS A 90 -9.91 -9.08 5.39
CA LYS A 90 -10.50 -10.11 6.25
C LYS A 90 -9.60 -10.48 7.43
N GLU A 91 -8.35 -10.04 7.43
CA GLU A 91 -7.37 -10.34 8.46
C GLU A 91 -7.56 -9.39 9.64
N ARG A 92 -7.65 -9.93 10.85
CA ARG A 92 -7.88 -9.13 12.08
C ARG A 92 -6.75 -8.14 12.34
N GLU A 93 -5.53 -8.49 11.98
CA GLU A 93 -4.33 -7.68 12.22
C GLU A 93 -4.13 -6.59 11.18
N ILE A 94 -5.02 -6.48 10.18
CA ILE A 94 -5.01 -5.42 9.18
C ILE A 94 -6.01 -4.34 9.57
N GLU A 95 -5.51 -3.17 9.93
CA GLU A 95 -6.32 -1.98 10.18
C GLU A 95 -6.81 -1.38 8.86
N PHE A 96 -5.95 -1.37 7.84
CA PHE A 96 -6.27 -0.82 6.53
C PHE A 96 -5.53 -1.54 5.42
N ALA A 97 -6.21 -1.80 4.29
CA ALA A 97 -5.60 -2.23 3.05
C ALA A 97 -6.26 -1.49 1.88
N GLY A 98 -5.47 -0.70 1.16
CA GLY A 98 -5.96 0.37 0.29
C GLY A 98 -5.20 0.55 -1.00
N ARG A 99 -5.85 1.26 -1.93
CA ARG A 99 -5.21 1.75 -3.15
C ARG A 99 -4.34 2.95 -2.81
N VAL A 100 -3.24 3.11 -3.54
CA VAL A 100 -2.31 4.23 -3.35
C VAL A 100 -2.55 5.30 -4.41
N LEU A 101 -2.65 6.55 -4.00
CA LEU A 101 -2.57 7.70 -4.89
C LEU A 101 -1.11 8.00 -5.19
N ILE A 102 -0.80 8.30 -6.44
CA ILE A 102 0.52 8.73 -6.88
C ILE A 102 0.45 10.09 -7.56
N ASP A 103 1.48 10.90 -7.38
CA ASP A 103 1.67 12.09 -8.20
C ASP A 103 1.84 11.69 -9.67
N SER A 104 1.08 12.34 -10.54
CA SER A 104 1.05 12.01 -11.96
C SER A 104 2.37 12.22 -12.70
N ARG A 105 3.26 13.08 -12.20
CA ARG A 105 4.54 13.44 -12.83
C ARG A 105 5.69 12.60 -12.30
N SER A 106 5.85 12.52 -10.97
CA SER A 106 6.95 11.78 -10.36
C SER A 106 6.65 10.30 -10.14
N GLY A 107 5.37 9.91 -10.10
CA GLY A 107 4.94 8.57 -9.70
C GLY A 107 5.13 8.28 -8.22
N ALA A 108 5.54 9.28 -7.42
CA ALA A 108 5.71 9.13 -5.98
C ALA A 108 4.36 8.91 -5.30
N PRO A 109 4.27 7.96 -4.35
CA PRO A 109 3.03 7.75 -3.61
C PRO A 109 2.75 8.89 -2.65
N ILE A 110 1.46 9.16 -2.44
CA ILE A 110 0.94 10.15 -1.51
C ILE A 110 0.12 9.40 -0.46
N PHE A 111 0.46 9.63 0.80
CA PHE A 111 -0.22 9.08 1.97
C PHE A 111 -0.95 10.22 2.70
N TYR A 112 -2.06 9.89 3.34
CA TYR A 112 -2.90 10.81 4.10
C TYR A 112 -3.40 10.12 5.37
#